data_AF-A0A0P9N6D7-F1
#
_entry.id   AF-A0A0P9N6D7-F1
#
_cell.length_a   1.000
_cell.length_b   1.000
_cell.length_c   1.000
_cell.angle_alpha   90.00
_cell.angle_beta   90.00
_cell.angle_gamma   90.00
#
_symmetry.space_group_name_H-M   'P 1'
#
loop_
_entity.id
_entity.type
_entity.pdbx_description
1 polymer ?
#
loop_
_entity_poly.entity_id
_entity_poly.type
_entity_poly.pdbx_seq_one_letter_code
_entity_poly.pdbx_strand_id
1 'polypeptide(L)' 'FDRHLMDWINVIRSKAHLGAQPPKEFVALDHLLHDMRLYKSAAEIKVMRSAADISARAHVRAMQACRAGLH' A
#
# COMPACT_ATOMS: atom_id res chain seq x y z
N PHE A 1 -7.30 6.28 -7.87
CA PHE A 1 -8.20 5.32 -7.24
C PHE A 1 -9.64 5.83 -7.31
N ASP A 2 -9.93 6.99 -6.71
CA ASP A 2 -11.28 7.58 -6.68
C ASP A 2 -11.95 7.73 -8.05
N ARG A 3 -11.21 8.17 -9.07
CA ARG A 3 -11.75 8.29 -10.43
C ARG A 3 -12.26 6.95 -10.99
N HIS A 4 -11.47 5.89 -10.85
CA HIS A 4 -11.86 4.56 -11.32
C HIS A 4 -13.03 3.98 -10.51
N LEU A 5 -13.08 4.29 -9.21
CA LEU A 5 -14.16 3.88 -8.33
C LEU A 5 -15.49 4.57 -8.71
N MET A 6 -15.45 5.86 -9.04
CA MET A 6 -16.62 6.59 -9.54
C MET A 6 -17.09 6.08 -10.91
N ASP A 7 -16.16 5.74 -11.80
CA ASP A 7 -16.51 5.15 -13.10
C ASP A 7 -17.23 3.81 -12.95
N TRP A 8 -16.73 2.92 -12.08
CA TRP A 8 -17.41 1.64 -11.78
C TRP A 8 -18.77 1.84 -11.12
N ILE A 9 -18.91 2.83 -10.23
CA ILE A 9 -20.19 3.18 -9.61
C ILE A 9 -21.18 3.66 -10.66
N ASN A 10 -20.75 4.50 -11.60
CA ASN A 10 -21.61 4.99 -12.67
C ASN A 10 -22.09 3.85 -13.58
N VAL A 11 -21.26 2.83 -13.81
CA VAL A 11 -21.66 1.60 -14.52
C VAL A 11 -22.71 0.80 -13.76
N ILE A 12 -22.63 0.72 -12.43
CA ILE A 12 -23.63 0.00 -11.63
C ILE A 12 -24.94 0.80 -11.55
N ARG A 13 -24.87 2.12 -11.37
CA ARG A 13 -26.04 3.01 -11.37
C ARG A 13 -26.79 2.98 -12.71
N SER A 14 -26.08 2.96 -13.84
CA SER A 14 -26.72 2.91 -15.16
C SER A 14 -27.53 1.63 -15.37
N LYS A 15 -27.23 0.55 -14.65
CA LYS A 15 -27.95 -0.73 -14.69
C LYS A 15 -29.06 -0.86 -13.64
N ALA A 16 -29.38 0.21 -12.90
CA ALA A 16 -30.43 0.17 -11.87
C ALA A 16 -31.82 -0.21 -12.44
N HIS A 17 -32.11 0.20 -13.67
CA HIS A 17 -33.34 -0.16 -14.39
C HIS A 17 -33.44 -1.65 -14.75
N LEU A 18 -32.32 -2.39 -14.71
CA LEU A 18 -32.26 -3.85 -14.89
C LEU A 18 -32.29 -4.61 -13.55
N GLY A 19 -32.66 -3.93 -12.45
CA GLY A 19 -32.76 -4.51 -11.12
C GLY A 19 -31.45 -4.53 -10.32
N ALA A 20 -30.37 -3.91 -10.82
CA ALA A 20 -29.14 -3.76 -10.05
C ALA A 20 -29.37 -2.82 -8.85
N GLN A 21 -28.98 -3.25 -7.64
CA GLN A 21 -29.03 -2.40 -6.45
C GLN A 21 -27.66 -1.76 -6.21
N PRO A 22 -27.49 -0.46 -6.49
CA PRO A 22 -26.24 0.23 -6.19
C PRO A 22 -26.02 0.30 -4.67
N PRO A 23 -24.77 0.23 -4.18
CA PRO A 23 -24.47 0.38 -2.76
C PRO A 23 -24.97 1.72 -2.22
N LYS A 24 -25.54 1.70 -1.01
CA LYS A 24 -26.09 2.90 -0.34
C LYS A 24 -25.03 3.72 0.38
N GLU A 25 -23.98 3.06 0.87
CA GLU A 25 -22.90 3.69 1.62
C GLU A 25 -21.55 3.22 1.09
N PHE A 26 -20.61 4.17 1.03
CA PHE A 26 -19.21 3.91 0.73
C PHE A 26 -18.41 4.42 1.91
N VAL A 27 -17.71 3.51 2.58
CA VAL A 27 -16.86 3.84 3.72
C VAL A 27 -15.41 3.81 3.25
N ALA A 28 -14.63 4.83 3.61
CA ALA A 28 -13.21 4.87 3.34
C ALA A 28 -12.51 3.78 4.17
N LEU A 29 -12.12 2.68 3.50
CA LEU A 29 -11.42 1.56 4.12
C LEU A 29 -10.03 1.95 4.62
N ASP A 30 -9.42 2.96 3.99
CA ASP A 30 -8.04 3.36 4.24
C ASP A 30 -7.78 3.67 5.72
N HIS A 31 -8.70 4.32 6.43
CA HIS A 31 -8.52 4.61 7.85
C HIS A 31 -8.40 3.34 8.70
N LEU A 32 -9.29 2.36 8.47
CA LEU A 32 -9.25 1.06 9.16
C LEU A 32 -8.00 0.27 8.77
N LEU A 33 -7.69 0.23 7.47
CA LEU A 33 -6.55 -0.51 6.96
C LEU A 33 -5.22 0.09 7.43
N HIS A 34 -5.10 1.40 7.50
CA HIS A 34 -3.89 2.07 8.01
C HIS A 34 -3.69 1.82 9.49
N ASP A 35 -4.75 1.78 10.29
CA ASP A 35 -4.66 1.41 11.71
C ASP A 35 -4.21 -0.05 11.87
N MET A 36 -4.78 -0.98 11.09
CA MET A 36 -4.30 -2.37 11.04
C MET A 36 -2.83 -2.45 10.62
N ARG A 37 -2.44 -1.71 9.59
CA ARG A 37 -1.05 -1.67 9.11
C ARG A 37 -0.10 -1.00 10.10
N LEU A 38 -0.58 -0.21 11.07
CA LEU A 38 0.29 0.41 12.08
C LEU A 38 0.90 -0.68 12.97
N TYR A 39 0.10 -1.63 13.42
CA TYR A 39 0.50 -2.73 14.28
C TYR A 39 0.97 -3.94 13.47
N LYS A 40 2.28 -4.22 13.51
CA LYS A 40 2.87 -5.31 12.74
C LYS A 40 2.71 -6.64 13.44
N SER A 41 2.30 -7.65 12.69
CA SER A 41 2.37 -9.05 13.11
C SER A 41 3.83 -9.51 13.25
N ALA A 42 4.04 -10.62 13.97
CA ALA A 42 5.37 -11.22 14.11
C ALA A 42 6.00 -11.62 12.76
N ALA A 43 5.18 -12.05 11.79
CA ALA A 43 5.64 -12.40 10.45
C ALA A 43 6.14 -11.16 9.68
N GLU A 44 5.41 -10.04 9.75
CA GLU A 44 5.83 -8.77 9.14
C GLU A 44 7.14 -8.26 9.76
N ILE A 45 7.26 -8.31 11.09
CA ILE A 45 8.49 -7.90 11.78
C ILE A 45 9.68 -8.76 11.32
N LYS A 46 9.49 -10.08 11.13
CA LYS A 46 10.54 -10.98 10.65
C LYS A 46 11.05 -10.56 9.25
N VAL A 47 10.13 -10.21 8.36
CA VAL A 47 10.48 -9.74 7.01
C VAL A 47 11.19 -8.38 7.08
N MET A 48 10.67 -7.44 7.87
CA MET A 48 11.27 -6.11 8.06
C MET A 48 12.68 -6.20 8.64
N ARG A 49 12.94 -7.11 9.58
CA ARG A 49 14.27 -7.33 10.14
C ARG A 49 15.26 -7.85 9.09
N SER A 50 14.84 -8.83 8.29
CA SER A 50 15.65 -9.31 7.17
C SER A 50 16.00 -8.18 6.17
N ALA A 51 15.00 -7.34 5.84
CA ALA A 51 15.22 -6.17 4.99
C ALA A 51 16.23 -5.19 5.63
N ALA A 52 16.09 -4.90 6.92
CA ALA A 52 17.01 -4.02 7.65
C ALA A 52 18.46 -4.58 7.65
N ASP A 53 18.63 -5.88 7.86
CA ASP A 53 19.97 -6.51 7.84
C ASP A 53 20.63 -6.42 6.46
N ILE A 54 19.85 -6.60 5.39
CA ILE A 54 20.32 -6.44 4.01
C ILE A 54 20.72 -4.98 3.77
N SER A 55 19.84 -4.03 4.10
CA SER A 55 20.10 -2.60 3.95
C SER A 55 21.33 -2.15 4.74
N ALA A 56 21.49 -2.60 5.99
CA ALA A 56 22.64 -2.26 6.82
C ALA A 56 23.96 -2.70 6.17
N ARG A 57 24.03 -3.95 5.69
CA ARG A 57 25.22 -4.43 4.96
C ARG A 57 25.48 -3.65 3.68
N ALA A 58 24.44 -3.30 2.93
CA ALA A 58 24.56 -2.50 1.73
C ALA A 58 25.11 -1.09 2.05
N HIS A 59 24.61 -0.45 3.11
CA HIS A 59 25.10 0.85 3.58
C HIS A 59 26.56 0.78 4.01
N VAL A 60 26.98 -0.22 4.79
CA VAL A 60 28.40 -0.39 5.17
C VAL A 60 29.28 -0.53 3.93
N ARG A 61 28.87 -1.35 2.96
CA ARG A 61 29.62 -1.50 1.70
C ARG A 61 29.71 -0.18 0.93
N ALA A 62 28.61 0.58 0.86
CA ALA A 62 28.60 1.88 0.20
C ALA A 62 29.56 2.85 0.89
N MET A 63 29.57 2.90 2.23
CA MET A 63 30.50 3.73 3.00
C MET A 63 31.96 3.33 2.75
N GLN A 64 32.26 2.03 2.70
CA GLN A 64 33.61 1.53 2.43
C GLN A 64 34.09 1.84 1.00
N ALA A 65 33.18 1.85 0.03
CA ALA A 65 33.51 2.13 -1.37
C ALA A 65 33.56 3.63 -1.68
N CYS A 66 32.96 4.48 -0.83
CA CYS A 66 32.84 5.91 -1.08
C CYS A 66 34.19 6.61 -1.10
N ARG A 67 34.48 7.30 -2.21
CA ARG A 67 35.63 8.19 -2.38
C ARG A 67 35.30 9.26 -3.40
N ALA A 68 35.99 10.39 -3.32
CA ALA A 68 35.79 11.51 -4.23
C ALA A 68 35.98 11.10 -5.71
N GLY A 69 35.15 11.66 -6.59
CA GLY A 69 35.17 11.37 -8.03
C GLY A 69 34.40 10.11 -8.46
N LEU A 70 33.67 9.45 -7.54
CA LEU A 70 32.69 8.42 -7.88
C LEU A 70 31.28 9.05 -8.02
N HIS A 71 30.49 8.58 -8.98
CA HIS A 71 29.09 8.98 -9.24
C HIS A 71 28.22 7.74 -9.48
#